data_AF-A0A8T3VVW6-F1
#
_entry.id   AF-A0A8T3VVW6-F1
#
_cell.length_a   1.000
_cell.length_b   1.000
_cell.length_c   1.000
_cell.angle_alpha   90.00
_cell.angle_beta   90.00
_cell.angle_gamma   90.00
#
_symmetry.space_group_name_H-M   'P 1'
#
loop_
_entity.id
_entity.type
_entity.pdbx_description
1 polymer ?
#
loop_
_entity_poly.entity_id
_entity_poly.type
_entity_poly.pdbx_seq_one_letter_code
_entity_poly.pdbx_strand_id
1 'polypeptide(L)'
;MSSKLDRLIASYNSVECEFNVDKSIEVCKEILKINPNLIEFQENLACDYYDKKEYEKSIELFNKCIANGGAKDDSYMMIGLAYVKLNHPEKALEIIKDTKDKENYFLNHFLVYKELEEYDKAIEYGDKLLELNPENTMALHHMSEIYEELDDEERSMFYFNEMTNVVPEIKSLLLIRLYSLGKYDEVIESFEELRENGAFEKDLESAHFNYVIGMSYHELNRHYDSLKYLINSDRLYSTAEKKTSIAKSYIENLNFDLAHKYLNDALKIDEMDKTALFLISETSYYLGNYYEAIEYANKLLNNYQCDKAFHVLGAIYFDLGDTRNAFQSIKVGTHVMLETWDYNQGPYSEYIMEIAKRLSKAGYEERAENIYNNLQSKHPDYYTIYLERAKHYKRCGKEELAEKDFEKYNEYIMEEEREWREFLKKIGEDEDDE
;
A
#
# COMPACT_ATOMS: atom_id res chain seq x y z
N MET A 1 42.65 0.82 -32.72
CA MET A 1 41.86 -0.24 -32.06
C MET A 1 41.46 0.17 -30.64
N SER A 2 42.36 0.65 -29.78
CA SER A 2 41.96 1.09 -28.41
C SER A 2 40.87 2.17 -28.43
N SER A 3 41.00 3.21 -29.26
CA SER A 3 39.99 4.31 -29.30
C SER A 3 38.56 3.92 -29.72
N LYS A 4 38.36 2.75 -30.34
CA LYS A 4 37.01 2.21 -30.64
C LYS A 4 36.50 1.39 -29.46
N LEU A 5 37.36 0.56 -28.88
CA LEU A 5 37.05 -0.24 -27.69
C LEU A 5 36.69 0.68 -26.50
N ASP A 6 37.47 1.73 -26.26
CA ASP A 6 37.24 2.69 -25.17
C ASP A 6 35.88 3.41 -25.32
N ARG A 7 35.47 3.73 -26.55
CA ARG A 7 34.13 4.31 -26.82
C ARG A 7 32.99 3.32 -26.59
N LEU A 8 33.20 2.05 -26.94
CA LEU A 8 32.19 1.01 -26.73
C LEU A 8 32.02 0.69 -25.25
N ILE A 9 33.11 0.64 -24.49
CA ILE A 9 33.06 0.49 -23.03
C ILE A 9 32.32 1.67 -22.40
N ALA A 10 32.64 2.91 -22.79
CA ALA A 10 31.90 4.08 -22.31
C ALA A 10 30.40 4.05 -22.69
N SER A 11 30.07 3.54 -23.89
CA SER A 11 28.69 3.33 -24.31
C SER A 11 27.99 2.24 -23.50
N TYR A 12 28.70 1.17 -23.15
CA TYR A 12 28.18 0.08 -22.33
C TYR A 12 27.78 0.59 -20.95
N ASN A 13 28.69 1.29 -20.26
CA ASN A 13 28.42 1.84 -18.93
C ASN A 13 27.23 2.81 -18.94
N SER A 14 27.01 3.54 -20.04
CA SER A 14 25.83 4.40 -20.19
C SER A 14 24.53 3.61 -20.38
N VAL A 15 24.58 2.46 -21.06
CA VAL A 15 23.42 1.61 -21.33
C VAL A 15 23.03 0.79 -20.10
N GLU A 16 24.02 0.31 -19.36
CA GLU A 16 23.84 -0.37 -18.08
C GLU A 16 23.10 0.53 -17.08
N CYS A 17 23.48 1.81 -16.99
CA CYS A 17 22.76 2.83 -16.23
C CYS A 17 21.31 3.06 -16.71
N GLU A 18 20.99 2.76 -17.97
CA GLU A 18 19.65 2.87 -18.56
C GLU A 18 18.81 1.57 -18.44
N PHE A 19 19.36 0.50 -17.86
CA PHE A 19 18.70 -0.82 -17.72
C PHE A 19 18.11 -1.38 -19.02
N ASN A 20 18.76 -1.14 -20.17
CA ASN A 20 18.30 -1.65 -21.46
C ASN A 20 19.07 -2.91 -21.90
N VAL A 21 18.53 -4.07 -21.54
CA VAL A 21 19.16 -5.39 -21.80
C VAL A 21 19.42 -5.64 -23.30
N ASP A 22 18.52 -5.26 -24.20
CA ASP A 22 18.72 -5.48 -25.64
C ASP A 22 19.92 -4.70 -26.19
N LYS A 23 20.05 -3.42 -25.80
CA LYS A 23 21.20 -2.60 -26.18
C LYS A 23 22.47 -3.11 -25.51
N SER A 24 22.38 -3.55 -24.25
CA SER A 24 23.51 -4.10 -23.49
C SER A 24 24.14 -5.28 -24.24
N ILE A 25 23.31 -6.25 -24.65
CA ILE A 25 23.72 -7.41 -25.46
C ILE A 25 24.42 -7.00 -26.75
N GLU A 26 23.88 -5.99 -27.45
CA GLU A 26 24.42 -5.54 -28.73
C GLU A 26 25.82 -4.93 -28.57
N VAL A 27 25.98 -4.07 -27.56
CA VAL A 27 27.27 -3.43 -27.23
C VAL A 27 28.29 -4.46 -26.74
N CYS A 28 27.91 -5.37 -25.85
CA CYS A 28 28.77 -6.47 -25.39
C CYS A 28 29.28 -7.33 -26.55
N LYS A 29 28.42 -7.68 -27.51
CA LYS A 29 28.82 -8.43 -28.72
C LYS A 29 29.84 -7.66 -29.56
N GLU A 30 29.68 -6.35 -29.73
CA GLU A 30 30.66 -5.53 -30.46
C GLU A 30 32.00 -5.42 -29.73
N ILE A 31 31.98 -5.32 -28.40
CA ILE A 31 33.19 -5.33 -27.56
C ILE A 31 33.93 -6.66 -27.70
N LEU A 32 33.21 -7.77 -27.55
CA LEU A 32 33.78 -9.12 -27.63
C LEU A 32 34.23 -9.51 -29.05
N LYS A 33 33.68 -8.90 -30.11
CA LYS A 33 34.24 -9.02 -31.47
C LYS A 33 35.63 -8.39 -31.60
N ILE A 34 35.89 -7.30 -30.87
CA ILE A 34 37.17 -6.59 -30.91
C ILE A 34 38.19 -7.26 -29.99
N ASN A 35 37.77 -7.62 -28.78
CA ASN A 35 38.58 -8.37 -27.82
C ASN A 35 37.75 -9.50 -27.19
N PRO A 36 37.85 -10.72 -27.72
CA PRO A 36 37.06 -11.86 -27.25
C PRO A 36 37.39 -12.30 -25.81
N ASN A 37 38.54 -11.91 -25.25
CA ASN A 37 39.03 -12.44 -23.96
C ASN A 37 38.68 -11.55 -22.77
N LEU A 38 37.82 -10.54 -22.94
CA LEU A 38 37.37 -9.69 -21.85
C LEU A 38 36.31 -10.43 -21.02
N ILE A 39 36.77 -11.10 -19.95
CA ILE A 39 35.93 -11.95 -19.08
C ILE A 39 34.73 -11.17 -18.53
N GLU A 40 34.94 -9.95 -18.01
CA GLU A 40 33.89 -9.07 -17.51
C GLU A 40 32.73 -8.90 -18.50
N PHE A 41 33.03 -8.60 -19.77
CA PHE A 41 32.00 -8.44 -20.80
C PHE A 41 31.39 -9.78 -21.26
N GLN A 42 32.08 -10.90 -21.07
CA GLN A 42 31.50 -12.22 -21.29
C GLN A 42 30.50 -12.56 -20.18
N GLU A 43 30.85 -12.26 -18.92
CA GLU A 43 29.98 -12.45 -17.74
C GLU A 43 28.74 -11.56 -17.84
N ASN A 44 28.91 -10.27 -18.15
CA ASN A 44 27.78 -9.36 -18.31
C ASN A 44 26.84 -9.79 -19.45
N LEU A 45 27.39 -10.23 -20.58
CA LEU A 45 26.59 -10.79 -21.68
C LEU A 45 25.85 -12.07 -21.26
N ALA A 46 26.44 -12.89 -20.39
CA ALA A 46 25.82 -14.09 -19.87
C ALA A 46 24.67 -13.75 -18.89
N CYS A 47 24.83 -12.73 -18.04
CA CYS A 47 23.76 -12.17 -17.22
C CYS A 47 22.62 -11.62 -18.07
N ASP A 48 22.92 -10.82 -19.10
CA ASP A 48 21.90 -10.28 -20.00
C ASP A 48 21.08 -11.39 -20.71
N TYR A 49 21.74 -12.48 -21.10
CA TYR A 49 21.03 -13.64 -21.65
C TYR A 49 20.18 -14.37 -20.61
N TYR A 50 20.62 -14.43 -19.36
CA TYR A 50 19.81 -14.96 -18.26
C TYR A 50 18.53 -14.13 -18.09
N ASP A 51 18.63 -12.80 -18.08
CA ASP A 51 17.49 -11.88 -17.96
C ASP A 51 16.53 -11.99 -19.15
N LYS A 52 17.06 -12.28 -20.35
CA LYS A 52 16.27 -12.60 -21.54
C LYS A 52 15.65 -14.00 -21.53
N LYS A 53 15.87 -14.78 -20.47
CA LYS A 53 15.45 -16.19 -20.34
C LYS A 53 16.09 -17.11 -21.37
N GLU A 54 17.20 -16.69 -21.97
CA GLU A 54 18.03 -17.48 -22.88
C GLU A 54 19.09 -18.25 -22.10
N TYR A 55 18.62 -19.09 -21.16
CA TYR A 55 19.44 -19.73 -20.13
C TYR A 55 20.56 -20.61 -20.70
N GLU A 56 20.33 -21.33 -21.81
CA GLU A 56 21.37 -22.16 -22.43
C GLU A 56 22.54 -21.33 -22.96
N LYS A 57 22.28 -20.13 -23.51
CA LYS A 57 23.33 -19.23 -23.98
C LYS A 57 24.08 -18.60 -22.81
N SER A 58 23.36 -18.27 -21.75
CA SER A 58 23.95 -17.81 -20.48
C SER A 58 24.93 -18.86 -19.93
N ILE A 59 24.49 -20.12 -19.81
CA ILE A 59 25.33 -21.25 -19.37
C ILE A 59 26.55 -21.45 -20.27
N GLU A 60 26.38 -21.38 -21.60
CA GLU A 60 27.50 -21.53 -22.55
C GLU A 60 28.57 -20.43 -22.32
N LEU A 61 28.15 -19.19 -22.10
CA LEU A 61 29.06 -18.08 -21.86
C LEU A 61 29.76 -18.18 -20.50
N PHE A 62 29.03 -18.46 -19.42
CA PHE A 62 29.67 -18.63 -18.11
C PHE A 62 30.70 -19.78 -18.12
N ASN A 63 30.41 -20.89 -18.81
CA ASN A 63 31.40 -21.96 -18.99
C ASN A 63 32.64 -21.50 -19.77
N LYS A 64 32.48 -20.60 -20.75
CA LYS A 64 33.62 -19.97 -21.45
C LYS A 64 34.39 -19.03 -20.53
N CYS A 65 33.71 -18.23 -19.71
CA CYS A 65 34.35 -17.36 -18.71
C CYS A 65 35.26 -18.19 -17.79
N ILE A 66 34.72 -19.28 -17.24
CA ILE A 66 35.46 -20.22 -16.40
C ILE A 66 36.68 -20.81 -17.14
N ALA A 67 36.51 -21.25 -18.39
CA ALA A 67 37.60 -21.80 -19.19
C ALA A 67 38.71 -20.78 -19.48
N ASN A 68 38.37 -19.49 -19.54
CA ASN A 68 39.28 -18.38 -19.78
C ASN A 68 39.93 -17.84 -18.49
N GLY A 69 39.63 -18.43 -17.32
CA GLY A 69 40.18 -18.03 -16.04
C GLY A 69 39.35 -17.03 -15.24
N GLY A 70 38.07 -16.85 -15.59
CA GLY A 70 37.10 -16.06 -14.83
C GLY A 70 36.78 -16.65 -13.45
N ALA A 71 36.09 -15.86 -12.62
CA ALA A 71 35.72 -16.27 -11.28
C ALA A 71 34.73 -17.44 -11.33
N LYS A 72 35.15 -18.59 -10.79
CA LYS A 72 34.35 -19.80 -10.85
C LYS A 72 33.09 -19.74 -10.01
N ASP A 73 33.19 -19.13 -8.83
CA ASP A 73 32.14 -19.23 -7.82
C ASP A 73 30.88 -18.44 -8.24
N ASP A 74 31.03 -17.21 -8.73
CA ASP A 74 29.93 -16.38 -9.29
C ASP A 74 29.35 -17.01 -10.55
N SER A 75 30.21 -17.55 -11.42
CA SER A 75 29.77 -18.26 -12.62
C SER A 75 28.97 -19.53 -12.27
N TYR A 76 29.37 -20.29 -11.25
CA TYR A 76 28.65 -21.48 -10.78
C TYR A 76 27.31 -21.13 -10.17
N MET A 77 27.20 -20.00 -9.45
CA MET A 77 25.93 -19.46 -8.99
C MET A 77 24.96 -19.28 -10.16
N MET A 78 25.35 -18.50 -11.16
CA MET A 78 24.49 -18.17 -12.30
C MET A 78 24.15 -19.39 -13.16
N ILE A 79 25.11 -20.31 -13.37
CA ILE A 79 24.83 -21.59 -14.05
C ILE A 79 23.83 -22.44 -13.24
N GLY A 80 23.98 -22.49 -11.91
CA GLY A 80 23.07 -23.20 -11.02
C GLY A 80 21.64 -22.67 -11.15
N LEU A 81 21.45 -21.36 -11.01
CA LEU A 81 20.15 -20.71 -11.16
C LEU A 81 19.55 -20.95 -12.57
N ALA A 82 20.37 -20.87 -13.62
CA ALA A 82 19.94 -21.15 -14.99
C ALA A 82 19.46 -22.61 -15.16
N TYR A 83 20.13 -23.58 -14.54
CA TYR A 83 19.67 -24.96 -14.54
C TYR A 83 18.35 -25.14 -13.80
N VAL A 84 18.12 -24.43 -12.69
CA VAL A 84 16.81 -24.43 -12.01
C VAL A 84 15.72 -23.91 -12.95
N LYS A 85 15.94 -22.78 -13.64
CA LYS A 85 14.98 -22.23 -14.61
C LYS A 85 14.73 -23.13 -15.82
N LEU A 86 15.69 -23.99 -16.17
CA LEU A 86 15.56 -25.03 -17.19
C LEU A 86 14.96 -26.35 -16.65
N ASN A 87 14.49 -26.37 -15.40
CA ASN A 87 13.93 -27.54 -14.74
C ASN A 87 14.92 -28.72 -14.64
N HIS A 88 16.19 -28.41 -14.36
CA HIS A 88 17.30 -29.35 -14.13
C HIS A 88 17.95 -29.16 -12.74
N PRO A 89 17.19 -29.32 -11.63
CA PRO A 89 17.69 -29.10 -10.28
C PRO A 89 18.90 -29.97 -9.92
N GLU A 90 18.98 -31.19 -10.47
CA GLU A 90 20.10 -32.10 -10.26
C GLU A 90 21.43 -31.53 -10.76
N LYS A 91 21.41 -30.84 -11.91
CA LYS A 91 22.60 -30.20 -12.48
C LYS A 91 22.95 -28.92 -11.73
N ALA A 92 21.93 -28.20 -11.25
CA ALA A 92 22.13 -27.02 -10.42
C ALA A 92 22.87 -27.37 -9.12
N LEU A 93 22.48 -28.44 -8.44
CA LEU A 93 23.15 -28.89 -7.22
C LEU A 93 24.54 -29.49 -7.51
N GLU A 94 24.73 -30.15 -8.66
CA GLU A 94 26.03 -30.67 -9.06
C GLU A 94 27.05 -29.55 -9.32
N ILE A 95 26.65 -28.45 -9.97
CA ILE A 95 27.58 -27.36 -10.31
C ILE A 95 28.03 -26.58 -9.09
N ILE A 96 27.12 -26.28 -8.15
CA ILE A 96 27.43 -25.48 -6.96
C ILE A 96 28.17 -26.26 -5.87
N LYS A 97 28.13 -27.60 -5.91
CA LYS A 97 28.88 -28.48 -5.00
C LYS A 97 30.39 -28.25 -5.06
N ASP A 98 30.90 -27.87 -6.22
CA ASP A 98 32.34 -27.70 -6.46
C ASP A 98 32.85 -26.29 -6.10
N THR A 99 31.98 -25.41 -5.59
CA THR A 99 32.34 -24.10 -5.04
C THR A 99 33.26 -24.28 -3.82
N LYS A 100 34.47 -23.71 -3.90
CA LYS A 100 35.54 -23.95 -2.91
C LYS A 100 35.56 -22.93 -1.80
N ASP A 101 35.27 -21.68 -2.12
CA ASP A 101 35.15 -20.64 -1.12
C ASP A 101 33.93 -20.94 -0.24
N LYS A 102 34.09 -20.85 1.07
CA LYS A 102 33.06 -21.27 2.03
C LYS A 102 31.87 -20.33 2.02
N GLU A 103 32.11 -19.03 1.86
CA GLU A 103 31.05 -18.02 1.80
C GLU A 103 30.24 -18.21 0.52
N ASN A 104 30.91 -18.29 -0.63
CA ASN A 104 30.24 -18.55 -1.90
C ASN A 104 29.55 -19.91 -1.93
N TYR A 105 30.11 -20.92 -1.26
CA TYR A 105 29.48 -22.23 -1.16
C TYR A 105 28.12 -22.13 -0.47
N PHE A 106 28.04 -21.44 0.67
CA PHE A 106 26.77 -21.23 1.35
C PHE A 106 25.82 -20.34 0.54
N LEU A 107 26.31 -19.25 -0.06
CA LEU A 107 25.52 -18.37 -0.91
C LEU A 107 24.90 -19.11 -2.11
N ASN A 108 25.69 -19.89 -2.83
CA ASN A 108 25.22 -20.61 -4.01
C ASN A 108 24.16 -21.66 -3.64
N HIS A 109 24.36 -22.40 -2.55
CA HIS A 109 23.34 -23.36 -2.08
C HIS A 109 22.08 -22.65 -1.60
N PHE A 110 22.23 -21.54 -0.87
CA PHE A 110 21.11 -20.73 -0.40
C PHE A 110 20.23 -20.26 -1.55
N LEU A 111 20.81 -19.61 -2.57
CA LEU A 111 20.07 -19.07 -3.71
C LEU A 111 19.45 -20.16 -4.58
N VAL A 112 20.16 -21.27 -4.81
CA VAL A 112 19.59 -22.39 -5.58
C VAL A 112 18.43 -23.05 -4.85
N TYR A 113 18.52 -23.27 -3.52
CA TYR A 113 17.39 -23.80 -2.76
C TYR A 113 16.21 -22.83 -2.67
N LYS A 114 16.48 -21.51 -2.59
CA LYS A 114 15.44 -20.48 -2.69
C LYS A 114 14.70 -20.55 -4.02
N GLU A 115 15.42 -20.61 -5.14
CA GLU A 115 14.81 -20.72 -6.48
C GLU A 115 14.07 -22.04 -6.72
N LEU A 116 14.38 -23.08 -5.95
CA LEU A 116 13.64 -24.34 -5.92
C LEU A 116 12.43 -24.31 -4.99
N GLU A 117 12.19 -23.19 -4.30
CA GLU A 117 11.17 -23.03 -3.25
C GLU A 117 11.35 -24.04 -2.08
N GLU A 118 12.55 -24.62 -1.92
CA GLU A 118 12.90 -25.46 -0.78
C GLU A 118 13.37 -24.59 0.40
N TYR A 119 12.44 -23.77 0.91
CA TYR A 119 12.75 -22.70 1.87
C TYR A 119 13.43 -23.19 3.16
N ASP A 120 13.09 -24.37 3.67
CA ASP A 120 13.75 -24.94 4.86
C ASP A 120 15.27 -25.08 4.66
N LYS A 121 15.69 -25.57 3.49
CA LYS A 121 17.11 -25.72 3.17
C LYS A 121 17.75 -24.40 2.82
N ALA A 122 17.02 -23.53 2.12
CA ALA A 122 17.49 -22.18 1.84
C ALA A 122 17.85 -21.48 3.16
N ILE A 123 16.93 -21.45 4.12
CA ILE A 123 17.15 -20.89 5.46
C ILE A 123 18.35 -21.54 6.15
N GLU A 124 18.50 -22.87 6.12
CA GLU A 124 19.68 -23.56 6.72
C GLU A 124 21.02 -23.06 6.14
N TYR A 125 21.11 -22.87 4.82
CA TYR A 125 22.31 -22.35 4.17
C TYR A 125 22.48 -20.84 4.35
N GLY A 126 21.37 -20.09 4.37
CA GLY A 126 21.34 -18.65 4.66
C GLY A 126 21.83 -18.36 6.08
N ASP A 127 21.38 -19.11 7.08
CA ASP A 127 21.83 -19.00 8.47
C ASP A 127 23.33 -19.27 8.57
N LYS A 128 23.85 -20.33 7.94
CA LYS A 128 25.29 -20.63 7.89
C LYS A 128 26.10 -19.53 7.21
N LEU A 129 25.53 -18.90 6.18
CA LEU A 129 26.15 -17.78 5.49
C LEU A 129 26.22 -16.56 6.40
N LEU A 130 25.13 -16.21 7.09
CA LEU A 130 25.06 -15.09 8.02
C LEU A 130 25.86 -15.32 9.30
N GLU A 131 26.02 -16.57 9.77
CA GLU A 131 26.96 -16.93 10.83
C GLU A 131 28.42 -16.66 10.41
N LEU A 132 28.75 -16.87 9.13
CA LEU A 132 30.09 -16.65 8.59
C LEU A 132 30.35 -15.17 8.28
N ASN A 133 29.37 -14.52 7.65
CA ASN A 133 29.38 -13.11 7.29
C ASN A 133 28.01 -12.48 7.62
N PRO A 134 27.87 -11.92 8.84
CA PRO A 134 26.61 -11.27 9.27
C PRO A 134 26.22 -10.06 8.42
N GLU A 135 27.17 -9.45 7.73
CA GLU A 135 26.97 -8.26 6.89
C GLU A 135 26.69 -8.63 5.42
N ASN A 136 26.45 -9.91 5.10
CA ASN A 136 26.14 -10.31 3.73
C ASN A 136 24.74 -9.81 3.33
N THR A 137 24.69 -8.66 2.66
CA THR A 137 23.46 -7.96 2.28
C THR A 137 22.57 -8.77 1.36
N MET A 138 23.15 -9.57 0.47
CA MET A 138 22.41 -10.46 -0.43
C MET A 138 21.68 -11.56 0.36
N ALA A 139 22.35 -12.14 1.36
CA ALA A 139 21.75 -13.10 2.26
C ALA A 139 20.61 -12.48 3.07
N LEU A 140 20.85 -11.32 3.70
CA LEU A 140 19.84 -10.60 4.48
C LEU A 140 18.61 -10.26 3.62
N HIS A 141 18.81 -9.75 2.41
CA HIS A 141 17.74 -9.42 1.46
C HIS A 141 16.87 -10.64 1.14
N HIS A 142 17.49 -11.74 0.71
CA HIS A 142 16.74 -12.93 0.30
C HIS A 142 16.15 -13.70 1.48
N MET A 143 16.75 -13.63 2.68
CA MET A 143 16.13 -14.15 3.91
C MET A 143 14.84 -13.39 4.19
N SER A 144 14.88 -12.06 4.09
CA SER A 144 13.67 -11.23 4.16
C SER A 144 12.61 -11.69 3.15
N GLU A 145 12.93 -11.79 1.86
CA GLU A 145 11.97 -12.26 0.83
C GLU A 145 11.37 -13.65 1.16
N ILE A 146 12.21 -14.60 1.59
CA ILE A 146 11.72 -15.94 1.96
C ILE A 146 10.70 -15.87 3.10
N TYR A 147 10.97 -15.06 4.12
CA TYR A 147 10.02 -14.90 5.22
C TYR A 147 8.75 -14.13 4.83
N GLU A 148 8.79 -13.25 3.82
CA GLU A 148 7.55 -12.68 3.24
C GLU A 148 6.70 -13.76 2.56
N GLU A 149 7.32 -14.63 1.75
CA GLU A 149 6.65 -15.75 1.08
C GLU A 149 6.07 -16.77 2.08
N LEU A 150 6.66 -16.86 3.26
CA LEU A 150 6.18 -17.69 4.37
C LEU A 150 5.15 -16.99 5.27
N ASP A 151 4.76 -15.74 4.98
CA ASP A 151 3.85 -14.92 5.79
C ASP A 151 4.36 -14.70 7.24
N ASP A 152 5.68 -14.74 7.44
CA ASP A 152 6.37 -14.48 8.71
C ASP A 152 6.93 -13.05 8.69
N GLU A 153 6.02 -12.10 8.88
CA GLU A 153 6.33 -10.66 8.80
C GLU A 153 7.41 -10.23 9.82
N GLU A 154 7.42 -10.83 11.01
CA GLU A 154 8.36 -10.49 12.09
C GLU A 154 9.81 -10.78 11.66
N ARG A 155 10.08 -12.00 11.19
CA ARG A 155 11.42 -12.36 10.72
C ARG A 155 11.79 -11.64 9.44
N SER A 156 10.82 -11.45 8.55
CA SER A 156 11.08 -10.73 7.32
C SER A 156 11.54 -9.29 7.57
N MET A 157 10.86 -8.58 8.47
CA MET A 157 11.24 -7.25 8.91
C MET A 157 12.58 -7.24 9.65
N PHE A 158 12.86 -8.26 10.46
CA PHE A 158 14.17 -8.40 11.13
C PHE A 158 15.31 -8.41 10.12
N TYR A 159 15.30 -9.31 9.13
CA TYR A 159 16.39 -9.42 8.15
C TYR A 159 16.51 -8.18 7.26
N PHE A 160 15.40 -7.54 6.93
CA PHE A 160 15.42 -6.29 6.17
C PHE A 160 16.01 -5.14 6.98
N ASN A 161 15.67 -5.02 8.26
CA ASN A 161 16.28 -4.04 9.16
C ASN A 161 17.79 -4.25 9.26
N GLU A 162 18.24 -5.49 9.45
CA GLU A 162 19.66 -5.83 9.46
C GLU A 162 20.34 -5.44 8.15
N MET A 163 19.73 -5.71 7.00
CA MET A 163 20.25 -5.29 5.69
C MET A 163 20.44 -3.77 5.62
N THR A 164 19.45 -3.00 6.09
CA THR A 164 19.53 -1.53 6.08
C THR A 164 20.50 -0.96 7.12
N ASN A 165 20.82 -1.71 8.19
CA ASN A 165 21.86 -1.35 9.14
C ASN A 165 23.26 -1.51 8.51
N VAL A 166 23.44 -2.52 7.66
CA VAL A 166 24.69 -2.75 6.90
C VAL A 166 24.86 -1.74 5.76
N VAL A 167 23.76 -1.37 5.08
CA VAL A 167 23.76 -0.38 3.99
C VAL A 167 22.85 0.79 4.38
N PRO A 168 23.35 1.76 5.16
CA PRO A 168 22.54 2.88 5.63
C PRO A 168 21.89 3.68 4.49
N GLU A 169 22.50 3.72 3.29
CA GLU A 169 22.00 4.42 2.10
C GLU A 169 20.60 3.96 1.69
N ILE A 170 20.26 2.69 1.93
CA ILE A 170 18.96 2.11 1.58
C ILE A 170 18.00 2.06 2.76
N LYS A 171 18.37 2.58 3.95
CA LYS A 171 17.50 2.59 5.13
C LYS A 171 16.21 3.40 4.91
N SER A 172 16.22 4.31 3.94
CA SER A 172 14.99 4.98 3.49
C SER A 172 13.94 4.00 2.91
N LEU A 173 14.36 2.89 2.29
CA LEU A 173 13.45 1.85 1.78
C LEU A 173 12.62 1.18 2.88
N LEU A 174 13.11 1.19 4.13
CA LEU A 174 12.34 0.72 5.30
C LEU A 174 11.04 1.48 5.46
N LEU A 175 11.05 2.80 5.21
CA LEU A 175 9.85 3.63 5.30
C LEU A 175 8.78 3.20 4.30
N ILE A 176 9.19 2.88 3.07
CA ILE A 176 8.28 2.42 2.01
C ILE A 176 7.66 1.09 2.39
N ARG A 177 8.49 0.18 2.93
CA ARG A 177 8.05 -1.14 3.34
C ARG A 177 7.07 -1.09 4.50
N LEU A 178 7.42 -0.40 5.59
CA LEU A 178 6.54 -0.19 6.74
C LEU A 178 5.21 0.44 6.33
N TYR A 179 5.24 1.42 5.43
CA TYR A 179 4.04 2.03 4.87
C TYR A 179 3.16 1.03 4.11
N SER A 180 3.78 0.15 3.29
CA SER A 180 3.05 -0.89 2.55
C SER A 180 2.40 -1.95 3.47
N LEU A 181 2.98 -2.17 4.65
CA LEU A 181 2.45 -3.06 5.70
C LEU A 181 1.40 -2.37 6.59
N GLY A 182 1.13 -1.08 6.36
CA GLY A 182 0.18 -0.30 7.19
C GLY A 182 0.71 0.06 8.58
N LYS A 183 2.02 -0.12 8.83
CA LYS A 183 2.70 0.17 10.10
C LYS A 183 3.08 1.65 10.20
N TYR A 184 2.08 2.52 10.20
CA TYR A 184 2.28 3.97 10.07
C TYR A 184 3.03 4.59 11.26
N ASP A 185 2.83 4.09 12.48
CA ASP A 185 3.58 4.55 13.66
C ASP A 185 5.08 4.25 13.51
N GLU A 186 5.44 3.04 13.11
CA GLU A 186 6.84 2.63 12.87
C GLU A 186 7.49 3.44 11.74
N VAL A 187 6.72 3.85 10.71
CA VAL A 187 7.21 4.78 9.67
C VAL A 187 7.66 6.09 10.30
N ILE A 188 6.85 6.67 11.21
CA ILE A 188 7.16 7.94 11.84
C ILE A 188 8.37 7.81 12.77
N GLU A 189 8.41 6.76 13.60
CA GLU A 189 9.55 6.49 14.49
C GLU A 189 10.86 6.33 13.70
N SER A 190 10.84 5.49 12.66
CA SER A 190 12.01 5.26 11.79
C SER A 190 12.44 6.53 11.05
N PHE A 191 11.48 7.33 10.60
CA PHE A 191 11.76 8.62 9.98
C PHE A 191 12.41 9.61 10.95
N GLU A 192 11.94 9.68 12.19
CA GLU A 192 12.51 10.55 13.22
C GLU A 192 13.93 10.10 13.60
N GLU A 193 14.17 8.79 13.77
CA GLU A 193 15.51 8.23 14.00
C GLU A 193 16.48 8.59 12.86
N LEU A 194 16.06 8.42 11.61
CA LEU A 194 16.87 8.77 10.43
C LEU A 194 17.22 10.26 10.41
N ARG A 195 16.26 11.11 10.75
CA ARG A 195 16.44 12.57 10.78
C ARG A 195 17.37 13.01 11.91
N GLU A 196 17.28 12.42 13.10
CA GLU A 196 18.13 12.76 14.25
C GLU A 196 19.59 12.36 14.03
N ASN A 197 19.83 11.22 13.38
CA ASN A 197 21.17 10.73 13.08
C ASN A 197 21.87 11.49 11.94
N GLY A 198 21.22 12.51 11.36
CA GLY A 198 21.75 13.25 10.21
C GLY A 198 21.90 12.39 8.96
N ALA A 199 21.23 11.23 8.92
CA ALA A 199 21.32 10.27 7.84
C ALA A 199 20.46 10.75 6.67
N PHE A 200 21.11 10.97 5.52
CA PHE A 200 20.49 11.13 4.20
C PHE A 200 19.40 12.21 4.08
N GLU A 201 19.71 13.45 4.51
CA GLU A 201 18.83 14.62 4.30
C GLU A 201 18.33 14.70 2.85
N LYS A 202 19.20 14.42 1.87
CA LYS A 202 18.86 14.55 0.45
C LYS A 202 17.87 13.49 -0.06
N ASP A 203 17.93 12.26 0.45
CA ASP A 203 17.01 11.20 0.04
C ASP A 203 15.66 11.36 0.73
N LEU A 204 15.64 11.69 2.03
CA LEU A 204 14.40 12.01 2.75
C LEU A 204 13.68 13.26 2.22
N GLU A 205 14.41 14.15 1.55
CA GLU A 205 13.86 15.29 0.83
C GLU A 205 13.25 14.92 -0.53
N SER A 206 13.23 13.65 -0.94
CA SER A 206 12.59 13.27 -2.20
C SER A 206 11.07 13.44 -2.14
N ALA A 207 10.48 13.67 -3.31
CA ALA A 207 9.04 13.80 -3.43
C ALA A 207 8.32 12.51 -2.97
N HIS A 208 8.92 11.34 -3.16
CA HIS A 208 8.30 10.06 -2.78
C HIS A 208 8.30 9.85 -1.26
N PHE A 209 9.40 10.09 -0.56
CA PHE A 209 9.43 9.93 0.90
C PHE A 209 8.56 10.96 1.62
N ASN A 210 8.54 12.21 1.15
CA ASN A 210 7.60 13.20 1.67
C ASN A 210 6.14 12.77 1.49
N TYR A 211 5.83 12.02 0.43
CA TYR A 211 4.48 11.45 0.25
C TYR A 211 4.20 10.35 1.27
N VAL A 212 5.12 9.38 1.41
CA VAL A 212 5.00 8.27 2.37
C VAL A 212 4.84 8.77 3.81
N ILE A 213 5.68 9.71 4.24
CA ILE A 213 5.62 10.31 5.57
C ILE A 213 4.31 11.09 5.75
N GLY A 214 3.91 11.88 4.75
CA GLY A 214 2.67 12.66 4.80
C GLY A 214 1.43 11.78 4.89
N MET A 215 1.37 10.71 4.09
CA MET A 215 0.29 9.72 4.15
C MET A 215 0.28 8.96 5.47
N SER A 216 1.44 8.60 6.02
CA SER A 216 1.51 7.95 7.35
C SER A 216 0.94 8.84 8.44
N TYR A 217 1.27 10.14 8.44
CA TYR A 217 0.63 11.09 9.35
C TYR A 217 -0.87 11.26 9.10
N HIS A 218 -1.34 11.13 7.85
CA HIS A 218 -2.78 11.21 7.53
C HIS A 218 -3.55 10.06 8.18
N GLU A 219 -3.06 8.83 8.02
CA GLU A 219 -3.68 7.62 8.59
C GLU A 219 -3.67 7.64 10.13
N LEU A 220 -2.66 8.27 10.73
CA LEU A 220 -2.59 8.49 12.19
C LEU A 220 -3.42 9.67 12.69
N ASN A 221 -4.29 10.25 11.85
CA ASN A 221 -5.10 11.45 12.15
C ASN A 221 -4.28 12.70 12.56
N ARG A 222 -2.99 12.74 12.21
CA ARG A 222 -2.09 13.88 12.43
C ARG A 222 -2.09 14.80 11.22
N HIS A 223 -3.26 15.38 10.93
CA HIS A 223 -3.51 16.03 9.64
C HIS A 223 -2.64 17.27 9.36
N TYR A 224 -2.24 18.05 10.36
CA TYR A 224 -1.33 19.19 10.15
C TYR A 224 0.08 18.75 9.74
N ASP A 225 0.60 17.70 10.37
CA ASP A 225 1.88 17.10 10.01
C ASP A 225 1.81 16.49 8.61
N SER A 226 0.72 15.76 8.32
CA SER A 226 0.44 15.24 6.97
C SER A 226 0.54 16.34 5.90
N LEU A 227 -0.21 17.44 6.07
CA LEU A 227 -0.22 18.53 5.10
C LEU A 227 1.17 19.11 4.85
N LYS A 228 1.99 19.25 5.89
CA LYS A 228 3.36 19.76 5.76
C LYS A 228 4.19 18.92 4.79
N TYR A 229 4.15 17.59 4.92
CA TYR A 229 4.94 16.69 4.07
C TYR A 229 4.30 16.47 2.70
N LEU A 230 2.98 16.31 2.62
CA LEU A 230 2.28 16.14 1.34
C LEU A 230 2.44 17.37 0.42
N ILE A 231 2.34 18.59 0.97
CA ILE A 231 2.56 19.82 0.19
C ILE A 231 4.02 19.91 -0.29
N ASN A 232 4.99 19.50 0.53
CA ASN A 232 6.37 19.46 0.10
C ASN A 232 6.59 18.42 -1.02
N SER A 233 5.95 17.25 -0.92
CA SER A 233 5.97 16.22 -1.97
C SER A 233 5.44 16.74 -3.31
N ASP A 234 4.30 17.43 -3.29
CA ASP A 234 3.69 18.03 -4.49
C ASP A 234 4.55 19.14 -5.09
N ARG A 235 5.19 19.97 -4.25
CA ARG A 235 6.10 21.03 -4.69
C ARG A 235 7.30 20.49 -5.47
N LEU A 236 7.84 19.35 -5.05
CA LEU A 236 9.00 18.72 -5.68
C LEU A 236 8.63 18.00 -6.97
N TYR A 237 7.51 17.27 -6.97
CA TYR A 237 6.97 16.61 -8.15
C TYR A 237 5.46 16.47 -8.03
N SER A 238 4.74 17.32 -8.77
CA SER A 238 3.29 17.45 -8.74
C SER A 238 2.60 16.36 -9.57
N THR A 239 1.66 15.65 -8.97
CA THR A 239 0.78 14.67 -9.64
C THR A 239 -0.66 14.85 -9.19
N ALA A 240 -1.62 14.32 -9.96
CA ALA A 240 -3.04 14.34 -9.57
C ALA A 240 -3.23 13.63 -8.21
N GLU A 241 -2.67 12.42 -8.05
CA GLU A 241 -2.74 11.62 -6.83
C GLU A 241 -2.29 12.40 -5.58
N LYS A 242 -1.13 13.07 -5.63
CA LYS A 242 -0.62 13.83 -4.49
C LYS A 242 -1.53 14.98 -4.11
N LYS A 243 -2.06 15.69 -5.11
CA LYS A 243 -3.03 16.78 -4.86
C LYS A 243 -4.33 16.25 -4.26
N THR A 244 -4.80 15.10 -4.74
CA THR A 244 -5.95 14.41 -4.16
C THR A 244 -5.69 14.02 -2.70
N SER A 245 -4.51 13.52 -2.35
CA SER A 245 -4.12 13.20 -0.97
C SER A 245 -3.97 14.44 -0.07
N ILE A 246 -3.44 15.55 -0.59
CA ILE A 246 -3.45 16.85 0.12
C ILE A 246 -4.88 17.28 0.42
N ALA A 247 -5.77 17.18 -0.58
CA ALA A 247 -7.17 17.55 -0.41
C ALA A 247 -7.87 16.70 0.65
N LYS A 248 -7.65 15.37 0.67
CA LYS A 248 -8.14 14.49 1.75
C LYS A 248 -7.73 15.02 3.13
N SER A 249 -6.46 15.36 3.30
CA SER A 249 -5.96 15.91 4.58
C SER A 249 -6.55 17.29 4.93
N TYR A 250 -6.94 18.10 3.94
CA TYR A 250 -7.69 19.34 4.20
C TYR A 250 -9.16 19.08 4.56
N ILE A 251 -9.80 18.06 3.96
CA ILE A 251 -11.18 17.66 4.28
C ILE A 251 -11.27 17.19 5.74
N GLU A 252 -10.35 16.35 6.20
CA GLU A 252 -10.31 15.90 7.59
C GLU A 252 -10.07 17.07 8.57
N ASN A 253 -9.33 18.09 8.13
CA ASN A 253 -9.17 19.35 8.86
C ASN A 253 -10.36 20.33 8.71
N LEU A 254 -11.46 19.92 8.07
CA LEU A 254 -12.65 20.73 7.78
C LEU A 254 -12.36 21.99 6.95
N ASN A 255 -11.25 22.04 6.22
CA ASN A 255 -10.87 23.14 5.34
C ASN A 255 -11.29 22.85 3.90
N PHE A 256 -12.60 22.94 3.66
CA PHE A 256 -13.20 22.58 2.38
C PHE A 256 -12.77 23.52 1.23
N ASP A 257 -12.49 24.79 1.50
CA ASP A 257 -12.05 25.74 0.46
C ASP A 257 -10.69 25.34 -0.14
N LEU A 258 -9.72 25.01 0.71
CA LEU A 258 -8.40 24.56 0.24
C LEU A 258 -8.48 23.15 -0.37
N ALA A 259 -9.27 22.25 0.22
CA ALA A 259 -9.52 20.93 -0.36
C ALA A 259 -10.06 21.05 -1.79
N HIS A 260 -11.10 21.86 -2.00
CA HIS A 260 -11.72 22.11 -3.30
C HIS A 260 -10.72 22.64 -4.33
N LYS A 261 -9.87 23.59 -3.92
CA LYS A 261 -8.80 24.11 -4.79
C LYS A 261 -7.83 23.01 -5.23
N TYR A 262 -7.33 22.19 -4.31
CA TYR A 262 -6.39 21.11 -4.63
C TYR A 262 -7.04 20.03 -5.51
N LEU A 263 -8.32 19.72 -5.29
CA LEU A 263 -9.07 18.77 -6.12
C LEU A 263 -9.27 19.30 -7.54
N ASN A 264 -9.59 20.58 -7.70
CA ASN A 264 -9.65 21.23 -9.01
C ASN A 264 -8.30 21.17 -9.74
N ASP A 265 -7.20 21.41 -9.02
CA ASP A 265 -5.87 21.30 -9.60
C ASP A 265 -5.48 19.85 -9.94
N ALA A 266 -5.94 18.86 -9.17
CA ALA A 266 -5.79 17.44 -9.48
C ALA A 266 -6.53 17.07 -10.77
N LEU A 267 -7.79 17.51 -10.90
CA LEU A 267 -8.63 17.23 -12.07
C LEU A 267 -8.20 17.94 -13.36
N LYS A 268 -7.37 19.00 -13.26
CA LYS A 268 -6.69 19.58 -14.43
C LYS A 268 -5.57 18.70 -14.96
N ILE A 269 -4.94 17.90 -14.09
CA ILE A 269 -3.87 16.96 -14.46
C ILE A 269 -4.48 15.66 -14.96
N ASP A 270 -5.43 15.10 -14.21
CA ASP A 270 -6.19 13.91 -14.58
C ASP A 270 -7.68 14.17 -14.42
N GLU A 271 -8.34 14.43 -15.54
CA GLU A 271 -9.76 14.78 -15.60
C GLU A 271 -10.70 13.65 -15.14
N MET A 272 -10.18 12.42 -15.07
CA MET A 272 -10.90 11.20 -14.75
C MET A 272 -10.35 10.51 -13.50
N ASP A 273 -9.57 11.19 -12.65
CA ASP A 273 -9.21 10.66 -11.33
C ASP A 273 -10.49 10.38 -10.53
N LYS A 274 -10.80 9.09 -10.36
CA LYS A 274 -12.02 8.60 -9.69
C LYS A 274 -12.13 9.15 -8.27
N THR A 275 -11.03 9.19 -7.54
CA THR A 275 -10.98 9.66 -6.16
C THR A 275 -11.16 11.16 -6.09
N ALA A 276 -10.49 11.92 -6.96
CA ALA A 276 -10.65 13.36 -7.02
C ALA A 276 -12.08 13.78 -7.41
N LEU A 277 -12.69 13.11 -8.38
CA LEU A 277 -14.09 13.34 -8.79
C LEU A 277 -15.09 13.08 -7.66
N PHE A 278 -14.88 12.02 -6.88
CA PHE A 278 -15.70 11.75 -5.71
C PHE A 278 -15.54 12.85 -4.64
N LEU A 279 -14.29 13.12 -4.24
CA LEU A 279 -14.00 14.08 -3.17
C LEU A 279 -14.40 15.51 -3.54
N ILE A 280 -14.28 15.93 -4.80
CA ILE A 280 -14.70 17.28 -5.20
C ILE A 280 -16.21 17.41 -5.19
N SER A 281 -16.95 16.35 -5.55
CA SER A 281 -18.40 16.34 -5.48
C SER A 281 -18.87 16.51 -4.03
N GLU A 282 -18.28 15.73 -3.12
CA GLU A 282 -18.58 15.81 -1.69
C GLU A 282 -18.15 17.15 -1.08
N THR A 283 -16.95 17.63 -1.38
CA THR A 283 -16.45 18.93 -0.91
C THR A 283 -17.32 20.08 -1.41
N SER A 284 -17.74 20.06 -2.68
CA SER A 284 -18.63 21.06 -3.26
C SER A 284 -20.01 21.02 -2.59
N TYR A 285 -20.50 19.84 -2.20
CA TYR A 285 -21.73 19.71 -1.42
C TYR A 285 -21.61 20.40 -0.05
N TYR A 286 -20.51 20.16 0.69
CA TYR A 286 -20.27 20.81 1.99
C TYR A 286 -20.10 22.32 1.88
N LEU A 287 -19.56 22.82 0.77
CA LEU A 287 -19.49 24.25 0.47
C LEU A 287 -20.84 24.85 0.03
N GLY A 288 -21.87 24.04 -0.17
CA GLY A 288 -23.20 24.46 -0.66
C GLY A 288 -23.26 24.68 -2.18
N ASN A 289 -22.22 24.33 -2.92
CA ASN A 289 -22.14 24.42 -4.38
C ASN A 289 -22.84 23.23 -5.05
N TYR A 290 -24.16 23.11 -4.86
CA TYR A 290 -24.92 21.92 -5.26
C TYR A 290 -24.87 21.60 -6.77
N TYR A 291 -24.84 22.61 -7.64
CA TYR A 291 -24.75 22.38 -9.09
C TYR A 291 -23.43 21.71 -9.49
N GLU A 292 -22.32 22.23 -8.95
CA GLU A 292 -20.98 21.69 -9.17
C GLU A 292 -20.87 20.27 -8.59
N ALA A 293 -21.39 20.07 -7.37
CA ALA A 293 -21.42 18.76 -6.73
C ALA A 293 -22.17 17.71 -7.57
N ILE A 294 -23.33 18.07 -8.13
CA ILE A 294 -24.12 17.21 -9.03
C ILE A 294 -23.37 16.92 -10.33
N GLU A 295 -22.70 17.93 -10.91
CA GLU A 295 -21.94 17.77 -12.14
C GLU A 295 -20.84 16.71 -11.97
N TYR A 296 -20.01 16.85 -10.93
CA TYR A 296 -18.94 15.89 -10.66
C TYR A 296 -19.45 14.50 -10.26
N ALA A 297 -20.54 14.42 -9.48
CA ALA A 297 -21.15 13.13 -9.15
C ALA A 297 -21.65 12.41 -10.41
N ASN A 298 -22.34 13.11 -11.32
CA ASN A 298 -22.80 12.53 -12.58
C ASN A 298 -21.63 12.14 -13.48
N LYS A 299 -20.56 12.95 -13.52
CA LYS A 299 -19.34 12.62 -14.24
C LYS A 299 -18.71 11.33 -13.71
N LEU A 300 -18.69 11.14 -12.39
CA LEU A 300 -18.23 9.90 -11.77
C LEU A 300 -19.11 8.71 -12.19
N LEU A 301 -20.44 8.84 -12.10
CA LEU A 301 -21.39 7.77 -12.43
C LEU A 301 -21.39 7.37 -13.91
N ASN A 302 -21.15 8.32 -14.81
CA ASN A 302 -21.11 8.06 -16.25
C ASN A 302 -19.88 7.24 -16.68
N ASN A 303 -18.79 7.32 -15.90
CA ASN A 303 -17.51 6.69 -16.24
C ASN A 303 -17.16 5.51 -15.33
N TYR A 304 -17.73 5.46 -14.12
CA TYR A 304 -17.40 4.47 -13.12
C TYR A 304 -18.67 3.92 -12.45
N GLN A 305 -18.65 2.63 -12.13
CA GLN A 305 -19.56 2.09 -11.13
C GLN A 305 -19.11 2.62 -9.75
N CYS A 306 -19.89 3.53 -9.19
CA CYS A 306 -19.61 4.13 -7.89
C CYS A 306 -20.93 4.40 -7.15
N ASP A 307 -21.21 3.55 -6.16
CA ASP A 307 -22.27 3.72 -5.17
C ASP A 307 -22.16 5.06 -4.42
N LYS A 308 -20.94 5.46 -4.05
CA LYS A 308 -20.70 6.70 -3.28
C LYS A 308 -21.19 7.98 -3.97
N ALA A 309 -21.14 8.06 -5.31
CA ALA A 309 -21.69 9.24 -6.01
C ALA A 309 -23.22 9.34 -5.93
N PHE A 310 -23.94 8.22 -5.91
CA PHE A 310 -25.38 8.23 -5.69
C PHE A 310 -25.75 8.75 -4.30
N HIS A 311 -24.89 8.53 -3.31
CA HIS A 311 -25.07 9.03 -1.95
C HIS A 311 -24.95 10.55 -1.88
N VAL A 312 -23.92 11.12 -2.53
CA VAL A 312 -23.75 12.57 -2.64
C VAL A 312 -24.95 13.20 -3.35
N LEU A 313 -25.39 12.63 -4.48
CA LEU A 313 -26.62 13.09 -5.17
C LEU A 313 -27.86 13.00 -4.29
N GLY A 314 -28.02 11.89 -3.56
CA GLY A 314 -29.13 11.68 -2.64
C GLY A 314 -29.18 12.75 -1.55
N ALA A 315 -28.02 13.09 -0.97
CA ALA A 315 -27.87 14.13 0.02
C ALA A 315 -28.22 15.52 -0.55
N ILE A 316 -27.69 15.86 -1.72
CA ILE A 316 -27.97 17.13 -2.40
C ILE A 316 -29.46 17.27 -2.72
N TYR A 317 -30.08 16.27 -3.33
CA TYR A 317 -31.52 16.33 -3.67
C TYR A 317 -32.39 16.44 -2.43
N PHE A 318 -31.98 15.82 -1.31
CA PHE A 318 -32.69 15.95 -0.05
C PHE A 318 -32.65 17.39 0.46
N ASP A 319 -31.47 18.02 0.47
CA ASP A 319 -31.30 19.40 0.93
C ASP A 319 -31.99 20.42 -0.01
N LEU A 320 -32.13 20.09 -1.29
CA LEU A 320 -32.93 20.84 -2.26
C LEU A 320 -34.45 20.61 -2.13
N GLY A 321 -34.90 19.69 -1.26
CA GLY A 321 -36.30 19.33 -1.08
C GLY A 321 -36.88 18.43 -2.18
N ASP A 322 -36.06 17.93 -3.10
CA ASP A 322 -36.45 16.94 -4.12
C ASP A 322 -36.36 15.52 -3.54
N THR A 323 -37.31 15.24 -2.66
CA THR A 323 -37.38 13.98 -1.92
C THR A 323 -37.53 12.75 -2.84
N ARG A 324 -38.10 12.93 -4.04
CA ARG A 324 -38.26 11.85 -5.02
C ARG A 324 -36.92 11.43 -5.61
N ASN A 325 -36.15 12.39 -6.12
CA ASN A 325 -34.83 12.10 -6.69
C ASN A 325 -33.83 11.72 -5.61
N ALA A 326 -33.92 12.30 -4.42
CA ALA A 326 -33.14 11.88 -3.26
C ALA A 326 -33.33 10.39 -2.97
N PHE A 327 -34.59 9.94 -2.88
CA PHE A 327 -34.91 8.54 -2.64
C PHE A 327 -34.46 7.61 -3.78
N GLN A 328 -34.62 8.05 -5.03
CA GLN A 328 -34.18 7.26 -6.17
C GLN A 328 -32.66 7.08 -6.19
N SER A 329 -31.90 8.15 -5.99
CA SER A 329 -30.43 8.09 -5.91
C SER A 329 -30.00 7.18 -4.78
N ILE A 330 -30.56 7.35 -3.58
CA ILE A 330 -30.25 6.48 -2.43
C ILE A 330 -30.55 5.01 -2.74
N LYS A 331 -31.72 4.70 -3.28
CA LYS A 331 -32.12 3.33 -3.62
C LYS A 331 -31.16 2.68 -4.62
N VAL A 332 -30.76 3.42 -5.65
CA VAL A 332 -29.83 2.92 -6.68
C VAL A 332 -28.44 2.74 -6.10
N GLY A 333 -27.94 3.71 -5.32
CA GLY A 333 -26.66 3.61 -4.62
C GLY A 333 -26.60 2.37 -3.72
N THR A 334 -27.61 2.18 -2.86
CA THR A 334 -27.70 0.99 -1.99
C THR A 334 -27.77 -0.31 -2.79
N HIS A 335 -28.47 -0.35 -3.92
CA HIS A 335 -28.54 -1.55 -4.74
C HIS A 335 -27.19 -1.90 -5.39
N VAL A 336 -26.50 -0.92 -5.98
CA VAL A 336 -25.15 -1.10 -6.56
C VAL A 336 -24.17 -1.56 -5.48
N MET A 337 -24.23 -0.95 -4.29
CA MET A 337 -23.39 -1.30 -3.14
C MET A 337 -23.62 -2.74 -2.66
N LEU A 338 -24.89 -3.21 -2.62
CA LEU A 338 -25.26 -4.58 -2.24
C LEU A 338 -24.80 -5.65 -3.23
N GLU A 339 -24.56 -5.26 -4.49
CA GLU A 339 -23.98 -6.14 -5.51
C GLU A 339 -22.45 -6.20 -5.44
N THR A 340 -21.79 -5.19 -4.85
CA THR A 340 -20.34 -5.04 -4.88
C THR A 340 -19.61 -5.36 -3.57
N TRP A 341 -20.29 -5.57 -2.44
CA TRP A 341 -19.63 -5.69 -1.13
C TRP A 341 -20.03 -6.90 -0.27
N ASP A 342 -19.09 -7.35 0.58
CA ASP A 342 -19.27 -8.44 1.55
C ASP A 342 -19.89 -7.90 2.87
N TYR A 343 -20.90 -8.60 3.39
CA TYR A 343 -21.97 -8.06 4.25
C TYR A 343 -21.58 -7.77 5.72
N ASN A 344 -20.31 -7.88 6.12
CA ASN A 344 -19.91 -8.03 7.52
C ASN A 344 -19.11 -6.87 8.15
N GLN A 345 -19.00 -5.70 7.53
CA GLN A 345 -18.18 -4.58 8.04
C GLN A 345 -19.02 -3.35 8.45
N GLY A 346 -18.71 -2.78 9.63
CA GLY A 346 -19.50 -1.80 10.40
C GLY A 346 -19.86 -0.40 9.83
N PRO A 347 -19.15 0.22 8.85
CA PRO A 347 -19.50 1.58 8.39
C PRO A 347 -20.80 1.66 7.57
N TYR A 348 -21.37 0.53 7.16
CA TYR A 348 -22.62 0.45 6.38
C TYR A 348 -23.88 0.81 7.19
N SER A 349 -23.90 0.40 8.46
CA SER A 349 -25.04 0.63 9.36
C SER A 349 -25.22 2.11 9.68
N GLU A 350 -24.12 2.87 9.82
CA GLU A 350 -24.13 4.33 10.01
C GLU A 350 -24.72 5.07 8.82
N TYR A 351 -24.32 4.66 7.62
CA TYR A 351 -24.77 5.28 6.38
C TYR A 351 -26.29 5.09 6.15
N ILE A 352 -26.81 3.89 6.33
CA ILE A 352 -28.26 3.61 6.22
C ILE A 352 -29.04 4.29 7.36
N MET A 353 -28.45 4.36 8.55
CA MET A 353 -29.05 5.08 9.67
C MET A 353 -29.22 6.57 9.34
N GLU A 354 -28.25 7.21 8.68
CA GLU A 354 -28.37 8.60 8.24
C GLU A 354 -29.48 8.81 7.20
N ILE A 355 -29.69 7.85 6.29
CA ILE A 355 -30.83 7.85 5.36
C ILE A 355 -32.16 7.79 6.12
N ALA A 356 -32.26 6.90 7.10
CA ALA A 356 -33.47 6.76 7.91
C ALA A 356 -33.79 8.04 8.70
N LYS A 357 -32.75 8.71 9.24
CA LYS A 357 -32.88 10.02 9.90
C LYS A 357 -33.43 11.08 8.96
N ARG A 358 -32.91 11.15 7.74
CA ARG A 358 -33.36 12.11 6.71
C ARG A 358 -34.81 11.85 6.30
N LEU A 359 -35.17 10.60 5.99
CA LEU A 359 -36.55 10.23 5.67
C LEU A 359 -37.53 10.54 6.81
N SER A 360 -37.11 10.29 8.06
CA SER A 360 -37.89 10.67 9.23
C SER A 360 -38.12 12.18 9.33
N LYS A 361 -37.10 13.00 9.05
CA LYS A 361 -37.23 14.47 9.08
C LYS A 361 -38.12 14.99 7.95
N ALA A 362 -38.13 14.33 6.80
CA ALA A 362 -38.96 14.69 5.65
C ALA A 362 -40.41 14.16 5.71
N GLY A 363 -40.81 13.49 6.81
CA GLY A 363 -42.18 12.99 6.99
C GLY A 363 -42.52 11.68 6.28
N TYR A 364 -41.51 10.93 5.80
CA TYR A 364 -41.71 9.60 5.20
C TYR A 364 -41.72 8.50 6.27
N GLU A 365 -42.75 8.51 7.11
CA GLU A 365 -42.77 7.77 8.37
C GLU A 365 -42.58 6.25 8.19
N GLU A 366 -43.44 5.62 7.41
CA GLU A 366 -43.44 4.17 7.18
C GLU A 366 -42.13 3.67 6.54
N ARG A 367 -41.48 4.50 5.71
CA ARG A 367 -40.22 4.13 5.05
C ARG A 367 -39.04 4.24 5.99
N ALA A 368 -38.97 5.31 6.78
CA ALA A 368 -37.94 5.46 7.81
C ALA A 368 -38.03 4.31 8.82
N GLU A 369 -39.24 4.00 9.28
CA GLU A 369 -39.50 2.88 10.20
C GLU A 369 -39.07 1.53 9.63
N ASN A 370 -39.40 1.24 8.37
CA ASN A 370 -38.97 0.00 7.72
C ASN A 370 -37.44 -0.14 7.65
N ILE A 371 -36.72 0.95 7.40
CA ILE A 371 -35.26 0.95 7.37
C ILE A 371 -34.69 0.72 8.78
N TYR A 372 -35.18 1.43 9.79
CA TYR A 372 -34.71 1.22 11.17
C TYR A 372 -34.98 -0.21 11.65
N ASN A 373 -36.15 -0.78 11.32
CA ASN A 373 -36.48 -2.16 11.68
C ASN A 373 -35.58 -3.18 10.97
N ASN A 374 -35.27 -2.96 9.69
CA ASN A 374 -34.36 -3.82 8.95
C ASN A 374 -32.94 -3.75 9.53
N LEU A 375 -32.43 -2.54 9.78
CA LEU A 375 -31.13 -2.33 10.41
C LEU A 375 -31.05 -3.04 11.77
N GLN A 376 -32.06 -2.85 12.63
CA GLN A 376 -32.10 -3.50 13.94
C GLN A 376 -32.13 -5.03 13.82
N SER A 377 -32.88 -5.58 12.87
CA SER A 377 -32.98 -7.03 12.68
C SER A 377 -31.65 -7.66 12.25
N LYS A 378 -30.82 -6.91 11.51
CA LYS A 378 -29.52 -7.36 11.01
C LYS A 378 -28.39 -7.09 11.99
N HIS A 379 -28.49 -6.03 12.78
CA HIS A 379 -27.49 -5.60 13.74
C HIS A 379 -28.15 -5.34 15.10
N PRO A 380 -28.54 -6.41 15.84
CA PRO A 380 -29.27 -6.26 17.10
C PRO A 380 -28.49 -5.52 18.18
N ASP A 381 -27.16 -5.62 18.13
CA ASP A 381 -26.22 -5.06 19.11
C ASP A 381 -25.78 -3.63 18.75
N TYR A 382 -26.17 -3.11 17.58
CA TYR A 382 -25.83 -1.74 17.18
C TYR A 382 -26.79 -0.76 17.86
N TYR A 383 -26.47 -0.42 19.11
CA TYR A 383 -27.38 0.21 20.06
C TYR A 383 -27.83 1.62 19.64
N THR A 384 -27.03 2.35 18.84
CA THR A 384 -27.36 3.68 18.32
C THR A 384 -28.62 3.68 17.42
N ILE A 385 -28.98 2.54 16.83
CA ILE A 385 -30.24 2.37 16.07
C ILE A 385 -31.44 2.63 16.98
N TYR A 386 -31.44 2.12 18.21
CA TYR A 386 -32.56 2.29 19.15
C TYR A 386 -32.78 3.77 19.45
N LEU A 387 -31.72 4.54 19.70
CA LEU A 387 -31.82 5.98 19.94
C LEU A 387 -32.44 6.71 18.75
N GLU A 388 -31.98 6.43 17.55
CA GLU A 388 -32.42 7.14 16.34
C GLU A 388 -33.83 6.72 15.91
N ARG A 389 -34.20 5.46 16.11
CA ARG A 389 -35.58 4.97 15.92
C ARG A 389 -36.53 5.53 16.99
N ALA A 390 -36.11 5.67 18.24
CA ALA A 390 -36.89 6.32 19.30
C ALA A 390 -37.19 7.79 18.96
N LYS A 391 -36.18 8.54 18.50
CA LYS A 391 -36.36 9.93 18.00
C LYS A 391 -37.33 9.99 16.83
N HIS A 392 -37.27 9.01 15.92
CA HIS A 392 -38.23 8.89 14.82
C HIS A 392 -39.65 8.64 15.33
N TYR A 393 -39.86 7.66 16.21
CA TYR A 393 -41.16 7.36 16.81
C TYR A 393 -41.76 8.54 17.56
N LYS A 394 -40.94 9.31 18.29
CA LYS A 394 -41.37 10.55 18.93
C LYS A 394 -41.88 11.59 17.92
N ARG A 395 -41.22 11.73 16.76
CA ARG A 395 -41.69 12.63 15.68
C ARG A 395 -43.02 12.18 15.09
N CYS A 396 -43.25 10.87 15.00
CA CYS A 396 -44.47 10.27 14.46
C CYS A 396 -45.60 10.14 15.50
N GLY A 397 -45.42 10.63 16.73
CA GLY A 397 -46.43 10.52 17.80
C GLY A 397 -46.63 9.10 18.34
N LYS A 398 -45.66 8.19 18.14
CA LYS A 398 -45.70 6.80 18.61
C LYS A 398 -44.98 6.67 19.97
N GLU A 399 -45.56 7.27 21.02
CA GLU A 399 -44.90 7.43 22.33
C GLU A 399 -44.48 6.11 22.99
N GLU A 400 -45.36 5.10 23.03
CA GLU A 400 -45.05 3.79 23.65
C GLU A 400 -43.87 3.08 22.97
N LEU A 401 -43.77 3.18 21.64
CA LEU A 401 -42.66 2.60 20.88
C LEU A 401 -41.36 3.38 21.08
N ALA A 402 -41.45 4.70 21.21
CA ALA A 402 -40.31 5.55 21.50
C ALA A 402 -39.74 5.25 22.90
N GLU A 403 -40.60 5.11 23.91
CA GLU A 403 -40.19 4.76 25.28
C GLU A 403 -39.47 3.41 25.32
N LYS A 404 -40.03 2.39 24.66
CA LYS A 404 -39.42 1.05 24.60
C LYS A 404 -38.01 1.06 23.97
N ASP A 405 -37.82 1.84 22.90
CA ASP A 405 -36.50 1.95 22.28
C ASP A 405 -35.52 2.79 23.13
N PHE A 406 -35.99 3.82 23.84
CA PHE A 406 -35.15 4.57 24.78
C PHE A 406 -34.72 3.71 25.97
N GLU A 407 -35.62 2.91 26.53
CA GLU A 407 -35.31 1.95 27.60
C GLU A 407 -34.21 0.99 27.15
N LYS A 408 -34.39 0.39 25.97
CA LYS A 408 -33.42 -0.54 25.42
C LYS A 408 -32.06 0.11 25.13
N TYR A 409 -32.04 1.33 24.59
CA TYR A 409 -30.80 2.10 24.43
C TYR A 409 -30.08 2.34 25.76
N ASN A 410 -30.82 2.69 26.81
CA ASN A 410 -30.27 2.92 28.14
C ASN A 410 -29.74 1.62 28.79
N GLU A 411 -30.38 0.47 28.56
CA GLU A 411 -29.89 -0.83 29.02
C GLU A 411 -28.47 -1.11 28.49
N TYR A 412 -28.22 -0.88 27.19
CA TYR A 412 -26.90 -1.06 26.59
C TYR A 412 -25.84 -0.10 27.15
N ILE A 413 -26.18 1.18 27.34
CA ILE A 413 -25.23 2.15 27.93
C ILE A 413 -24.86 1.78 29.37
N MET A 414 -25.83 1.34 30.17
CA MET A 414 -25.59 0.94 31.55
C MET A 414 -24.76 -0.35 31.65
N GLU A 415 -24.86 -1.23 30.65
CA GLU A 415 -24.05 -2.45 30.54
C GLU A 415 -22.61 -2.12 30.15
N GLU A 416 -22.37 -1.27 29.14
CA GLU A 416 -21.03 -0.77 28.79
C GLU A 416 -20.37 -0.01 29.95
N GLU A 417 -21.11 0.84 30.67
CA GLU A 417 -20.58 1.57 31.84
C GLU A 417 -20.21 0.61 32.98
N ARG A 418 -21.00 -0.45 33.19
CA ARG A 418 -20.68 -1.48 34.18
C ARG A 418 -19.44 -2.28 33.79
N GLU A 419 -19.34 -2.72 32.54
CA GLU A 419 -18.17 -3.46 32.04
C GLU A 419 -16.89 -2.61 32.10
N TRP A 420 -16.99 -1.32 31.77
CA TRP A 420 -15.90 -0.37 31.88
C TRP A 420 -15.45 -0.18 33.34
N ARG A 421 -16.38 -0.01 34.28
CA ARG A 421 -16.07 0.06 35.72
C ARG A 421 -15.46 -1.25 36.26
N GLU A 422 -15.94 -2.41 35.81
CA GLU A 422 -15.33 -3.69 36.18
C GLU A 422 -13.92 -3.87 35.60
N PHE A 423 -13.67 -3.33 34.41
CA PHE A 423 -12.34 -3.27 33.81
C PHE A 423 -11.40 -2.35 34.60
N LEU A 424 -11.83 -1.13 34.96
CA LEU A 424 -11.08 -0.19 35.81
C LEU A 424 -10.72 -0.83 37.17
N LYS A 425 -11.64 -1.58 37.79
CA LYS A 425 -11.36 -2.40 39.00
C LYS A 425 -10.26 -3.43 38.79
N LYS A 426 -10.22 -4.08 37.63
CA LYS A 426 -9.21 -5.10 37.33
C LYS A 426 -7.82 -4.52 37.11
N ILE A 427 -7.72 -3.31 36.56
CA ILE A 427 -6.43 -2.63 36.33
C ILE A 427 -5.99 -1.75 37.51
N GLY A 428 -6.80 -1.65 38.56
CA GLY A 428 -6.47 -0.91 39.78
C GLY A 428 -6.59 0.61 39.65
N GLU A 429 -7.31 1.08 38.63
CA GLU A 429 -7.57 2.51 38.37
C GLU A 429 -8.98 2.94 38.76
N ASP A 430 -9.68 2.13 39.56
CA ASP A 430 -11.00 2.52 40.05
C ASP A 430 -10.85 3.61 41.12
N GLU A 431 -11.09 4.86 40.74
CA GLU A 431 -11.32 5.95 41.69
C GLU A 431 -12.66 5.69 42.39
N ASP A 432 -12.62 5.01 43.53
CA ASP A 432 -13.74 5.00 44.47
C ASP A 432 -13.94 6.43 45.02
N ASP A 433 -15.09 7.00 44.63
CA ASP A 433 -15.93 8.01 45.28
C ASP A 433 -15.53 9.51 45.28
N GLU A 434 -16.28 10.33 44.51
CA GLU A 434 -17.40 11.15 45.03
C GLU A 434 -18.44 11.54 43.96
#